data_AF-A0A7W1JZA5-F1
#
_entry.id   AF-A0A7W1JZA5-F1
#
_cell.length_a   1.000
_cell.length_b   1.000
_cell.length_c   1.000
_cell.angle_alpha   90.00
_cell.angle_beta   90.00
_cell.angle_gamma   90.00
#
_symmetry.space_group_name_H-M   'P 1'
#
loop_
_entity.id
_entity.type
_entity.pdbx_description
1 polymer ?
#
loop_
_entity_poly.entity_id
_entity_poly.type
_entity_poly.pdbx_seq_one_letter_code
_entity_poly.pdbx_strand_id
1 'polypeptide(L)'
;MPSILSLDLGTSSVRAQVFGPEAEERTPARRDYAGENDPARIVDLVREVLKEATTESYDAAGTSSFGHSLLAIDAAGRPLTEILSWRNTRSADAADWLLRRLDNAAVHARTGCHIHTSYWPAKLAWLAQEQPEVFRSAKRFVSFCDYLYAQLLGREVATGISIASASGLVDLQTRTWDEELLDTLGLDAELLPEISAAPVEGWYPALLDGACSNFGAGCLTRERAALMVGTSGAIRTVHEAERPQPREGLFLHWVDDTRVVEGGSLSDGGNLHAWLEQTLKDTSGSLADRDPSSHGLTFLALLGGERSPGWHQHAKGAVQGLTFETTPLDLRQAALEGVAFRFAEVADLMPGIDEIVATGGALVEDPEWVQIMADVLGRPVTTSAVREASLRGAAVVVLERLGVEPGPAPLGPVVHPRADRADAFREAGERQRRLYEVVTSELTS
;
A
#
# COMPACT_ATOMS: atom_id res chain seq x y z
N MET A 1 0.40 1.42 -33.08
CA MET A 1 1.03 1.28 -31.75
C MET A 1 -0.12 1.09 -30.77
N PRO A 2 -0.01 0.17 -29.79
CA PRO A 2 -1.15 -0.20 -28.97
C PRO A 2 -1.62 0.96 -28.09
N SER A 3 -2.94 1.09 -27.92
CA SER A 3 -3.55 1.98 -26.93
C SER A 3 -4.09 1.16 -25.75
N ILE A 4 -3.78 1.61 -24.53
CA ILE A 4 -4.09 0.86 -23.29
C ILE A 4 -5.10 1.62 -22.46
N LEU A 5 -6.27 1.03 -22.23
CA LEU A 5 -7.18 1.50 -21.19
C LEU A 5 -6.60 1.13 -19.83
N SER A 6 -6.25 2.13 -19.03
CA SER A 6 -5.83 1.91 -17.67
C SER A 6 -6.95 2.30 -16.70
N LEU A 7 -7.16 1.46 -15.68
CA LEU A 7 -8.09 1.68 -14.58
C LEU A 7 -7.29 1.69 -13.28
N ASP A 8 -7.51 2.69 -12.43
CA ASP A 8 -6.98 2.72 -11.08
C ASP A 8 -8.13 2.73 -10.08
N LEU A 9 -8.29 1.60 -9.38
CA LEU A 9 -9.21 1.42 -8.28
C LEU A 9 -8.45 1.76 -6.99
N GLY A 10 -8.58 3.00 -6.53
CA GLY A 10 -8.08 3.43 -5.22
C GLY A 10 -9.09 3.20 -4.11
N THR A 11 -8.71 3.44 -2.85
CA THR A 11 -9.64 3.25 -1.72
C THR A 11 -10.75 4.30 -1.60
N SER A 12 -10.63 5.42 -2.30
CA SER A 12 -11.54 6.57 -2.17
C SER A 12 -12.01 7.14 -3.50
N SER A 13 -11.52 6.61 -4.61
CA SER A 13 -11.80 7.11 -5.96
C SER A 13 -11.43 6.07 -7.00
N VAL A 14 -12.12 6.12 -8.14
CA VAL A 14 -11.75 5.39 -9.36
C VAL A 14 -11.32 6.39 -10.41
N ARG A 15 -10.26 6.05 -11.15
CA ARG A 15 -9.76 6.83 -12.28
C ARG A 15 -9.54 5.93 -13.49
N ALA A 16 -9.78 6.45 -14.68
CA ALA A 16 -9.40 5.76 -15.90
C ALA A 16 -8.95 6.72 -17.00
N GLN A 17 -8.02 6.26 -17.82
CA GLN A 17 -7.64 6.94 -19.06
C GLN A 17 -7.05 5.95 -20.07
N VAL A 18 -7.08 6.33 -21.34
CA VAL A 18 -6.37 5.60 -22.41
C VAL A 18 -4.96 6.18 -22.56
N PHE A 19 -3.95 5.32 -22.50
CA PHE A 19 -2.55 5.64 -22.72
C PHE A 19 -2.11 5.23 -24.12
N GLY A 20 -1.23 6.03 -24.71
CA GLY A 20 -0.44 5.64 -25.88
C GLY A 20 0.86 4.91 -25.48
N PRO A 21 1.71 4.58 -26.46
CA PRO A 21 2.96 3.82 -26.24
C PRO A 21 3.96 4.54 -25.33
N GLU A 22 3.98 5.87 -25.32
CA GLU A 22 4.86 6.66 -24.46
C GLU A 22 4.40 6.72 -22.98
N ALA A 23 3.24 6.13 -22.67
CA ALA A 23 2.62 6.18 -21.34
C ALA A 23 2.49 7.62 -20.78
N GLU A 24 2.21 8.58 -21.65
CA GLU A 24 1.98 9.99 -21.31
C GLU A 24 0.64 10.19 -20.59
N GLU A 25 0.65 10.96 -19.50
CA GLU A 25 -0.54 11.23 -18.71
C GLU A 25 -1.43 12.30 -19.35
N ARG A 26 -2.74 12.06 -19.34
CA ARG A 26 -3.76 13.07 -19.62
C ARG A 26 -4.55 13.35 -18.34
N THR A 27 -5.62 14.12 -18.44
CA THR A 27 -6.59 14.23 -17.36
C THR A 27 -7.46 12.98 -17.37
N PRO A 28 -7.44 12.14 -16.32
CA PRO A 28 -8.26 10.94 -16.29
C PRO A 28 -9.72 11.29 -16.01
N ALA A 29 -10.64 10.44 -16.49
CA ALA A 29 -11.99 10.40 -15.96
C ALA A 29 -11.92 9.93 -14.50
N ARG A 30 -12.72 10.55 -13.62
CA ARG A 30 -12.65 10.30 -12.18
C ARG A 30 -14.02 10.32 -11.51
N ARG A 31 -14.22 9.43 -10.54
CA ARG A 31 -15.31 9.50 -9.56
C ARG A 31 -14.77 9.23 -8.17
N ASP A 32 -15.18 10.05 -7.21
CA ASP A 32 -14.84 9.88 -5.79
C ASP A 32 -15.93 9.08 -5.08
N TYR A 33 -15.51 8.25 -4.12
CA TYR A 33 -16.38 7.41 -3.29
C TYR A 33 -15.79 7.17 -1.90
N ALA A 34 -15.14 8.19 -1.32
CA ALA A 34 -14.51 8.08 -0.01
C ALA A 34 -15.49 7.52 1.05
N GLY A 35 -15.12 6.40 1.67
CA GLY A 35 -15.93 5.74 2.71
C GLY A 35 -17.02 4.80 2.18
N GLU A 36 -17.22 4.71 0.86
CA GLU A 36 -18.11 3.71 0.26
C GLU A 36 -17.47 2.32 0.30
N ASN A 37 -18.22 1.32 0.77
CA ASN A 37 -17.80 -0.08 0.80
C ASN A 37 -18.82 -1.01 0.13
N ASP A 38 -19.92 -0.49 -0.42
CA ASP A 38 -20.84 -1.27 -1.24
C ASP A 38 -20.18 -1.60 -2.58
N PRO A 39 -19.88 -2.89 -2.86
CA PRO A 39 -19.25 -3.30 -4.11
C PRO A 39 -20.11 -3.00 -5.34
N ALA A 40 -21.44 -3.11 -5.26
CA ALA A 40 -22.31 -2.82 -6.39
C ALA A 40 -22.27 -1.34 -6.76
N ARG A 41 -22.25 -0.46 -5.74
CA ARG A 41 -22.16 0.99 -5.95
C ARG A 41 -20.84 1.38 -6.63
N ILE A 42 -19.72 0.80 -6.20
CA ILE A 42 -18.42 1.09 -6.81
C ILE A 42 -18.34 0.55 -8.24
N VAL A 43 -18.92 -0.62 -8.53
CA VAL A 43 -19.02 -1.14 -9.92
C VAL A 43 -19.76 -0.15 -10.82
N ASP A 44 -20.86 0.44 -10.38
CA ASP A 44 -21.59 1.45 -11.16
C ASP A 44 -20.73 2.68 -11.44
N LEU A 45 -19.99 3.17 -10.42
CA LEU A 45 -19.06 4.29 -10.60
C LEU A 45 -17.92 3.94 -11.56
N VAL A 46 -17.41 2.72 -11.53
CA VAL A 46 -16.41 2.24 -12.50
C VAL A 46 -17.01 2.28 -13.90
N ARG A 47 -18.23 1.77 -14.11
CA ARG A 47 -18.89 1.82 -15.43
C ARG A 47 -19.06 3.25 -15.96
N GLU A 48 -19.41 4.19 -15.09
CA GLU A 48 -19.46 5.62 -15.44
C GLU A 48 -18.10 6.15 -15.87
N VAL A 49 -17.04 5.87 -15.10
CA VAL A 49 -15.67 6.31 -15.41
C VAL A 49 -15.16 5.69 -16.70
N LEU A 50 -15.39 4.39 -16.91
CA LEU A 50 -14.98 3.71 -18.13
C LEU A 50 -15.68 4.31 -19.35
N LYS A 51 -17.00 4.57 -19.26
CA LYS A 51 -17.75 5.22 -20.34
C LYS A 51 -17.19 6.61 -20.71
N GLU A 52 -16.73 7.37 -19.72
CA GLU A 52 -16.13 8.69 -19.92
C GLU A 52 -14.69 8.60 -20.47
N ALA A 53 -13.91 7.61 -20.02
CA ALA A 53 -12.52 7.42 -20.45
C ALA A 53 -12.39 6.80 -21.85
N THR A 54 -13.32 5.94 -22.26
CA THR A 54 -13.29 5.22 -23.54
C THR A 54 -13.98 6.00 -24.66
N THR A 55 -13.61 7.27 -24.85
CA THR A 55 -14.00 8.04 -26.04
C THR A 55 -13.20 7.64 -27.29
N GLU A 56 -12.05 6.99 -27.08
CA GLU A 56 -11.16 6.43 -28.08
C GLU A 56 -11.13 4.89 -27.95
N SER A 57 -10.83 4.18 -29.04
CA SER A 57 -10.64 2.72 -29.00
C SER A 57 -9.34 2.34 -28.28
N TYR A 58 -9.38 1.24 -27.53
CA TYR A 58 -8.22 0.63 -26.87
C TYR A 58 -7.99 -0.81 -27.36
N ASP A 59 -6.74 -1.24 -27.38
CA ASP A 59 -6.32 -2.58 -27.79
C ASP A 59 -6.26 -3.57 -26.61
N ALA A 60 -5.97 -3.06 -25.41
CA ALA A 60 -5.90 -3.84 -24.19
C ALA A 60 -6.24 -2.98 -22.95
N ALA A 61 -6.54 -3.63 -21.84
CA ALA A 61 -6.83 -2.98 -20.58
C ALA A 61 -5.97 -3.50 -19.43
N GLY A 62 -5.50 -2.60 -18.57
CA GLY A 62 -4.76 -2.89 -17.34
C GLY A 62 -5.41 -2.23 -16.14
N THR A 63 -5.36 -2.89 -14.98
CA THR A 63 -5.95 -2.35 -13.74
C THR A 63 -4.92 -2.33 -12.61
N SER A 64 -4.77 -1.16 -12.00
CA SER A 64 -4.23 -0.98 -10.66
C SER A 64 -5.37 -1.10 -9.65
N SER A 65 -5.20 -1.88 -8.58
CA SER A 65 -6.22 -2.01 -7.54
C SER A 65 -5.63 -1.96 -6.15
N PHE A 66 -6.32 -1.26 -5.25
CA PHE A 66 -6.04 -1.33 -3.83
C PHE A 66 -6.04 -2.78 -3.34
N GLY A 67 -4.95 -3.16 -2.67
CA GLY A 67 -4.75 -4.50 -2.19
C GLY A 67 -5.63 -4.89 -1.01
N HIS A 68 -5.56 -6.18 -0.70
CA HIS A 68 -6.07 -6.78 0.53
C HIS A 68 -7.59 -6.67 0.74
N SER A 69 -8.35 -6.27 -0.28
CA SER A 69 -9.81 -6.30 -0.24
C SER A 69 -10.31 -7.74 -0.19
N LEU A 70 -11.35 -8.00 0.60
CA LEU A 70 -12.00 -9.31 0.67
C LEU A 70 -13.51 -9.14 0.53
N LEU A 71 -14.13 -9.95 -0.32
CA LEU A 71 -15.57 -10.13 -0.43
C LEU A 71 -15.94 -11.59 -0.41
N ALA A 72 -17.00 -11.93 0.33
CA ALA A 72 -17.68 -13.20 0.18
C ALA A 72 -18.81 -13.04 -0.84
N ILE A 73 -18.93 -13.98 -1.79
CA ILE A 73 -20.00 -13.98 -2.80
C ILE A 73 -20.73 -15.32 -2.84
N ASP A 74 -22.01 -15.30 -3.21
CA ASP A 74 -22.85 -16.50 -3.34
C ASP A 74 -22.70 -17.18 -4.72
N ALA A 75 -23.46 -18.27 -4.94
CA ALA A 75 -23.45 -19.03 -6.20
C ALA A 75 -23.89 -18.22 -7.43
N ALA A 76 -24.63 -17.13 -7.23
CA ALA A 76 -25.08 -16.22 -8.28
C ALA A 76 -24.11 -15.05 -8.48
N GLY A 77 -22.97 -15.04 -7.78
CA GLY A 77 -22.00 -13.94 -7.81
C GLY A 77 -22.48 -12.69 -7.09
N ARG A 78 -23.48 -12.80 -6.20
CA ARG A 78 -23.97 -11.65 -5.42
C ARG A 78 -23.11 -11.48 -4.16
N PRO A 79 -22.72 -10.24 -3.81
CA PRO A 79 -22.03 -9.95 -2.57
C PRO A 79 -22.84 -10.35 -1.34
N LEU A 80 -22.20 -11.10 -0.44
CA LEU A 80 -22.71 -11.42 0.90
C LEU A 80 -22.13 -10.48 1.96
N THR A 81 -21.08 -9.74 1.62
CA THR A 81 -20.43 -8.76 2.48
C THR A 81 -20.24 -7.44 1.74
N GLU A 82 -20.08 -6.36 2.50
CA GLU A 82 -19.38 -5.16 2.03
C GLU A 82 -17.91 -5.50 1.69
N ILE A 83 -17.20 -4.56 1.07
CA ILE A 83 -15.76 -4.68 0.84
C ILE A 83 -15.02 -4.59 2.19
N LEU A 84 -14.39 -5.70 2.61
CA LEU A 84 -13.53 -5.71 3.78
C LEU A 84 -12.12 -5.21 3.40
N SER A 85 -11.93 -3.88 3.44
CA SER A 85 -10.70 -3.21 3.03
C SER A 85 -9.52 -3.44 3.99
N TRP A 86 -8.31 -3.05 3.59
CA TRP A 86 -7.10 -3.14 4.43
C TRP A 86 -7.15 -2.28 5.70
N ARG A 87 -8.03 -1.27 5.74
CA ARG A 87 -8.25 -0.38 6.91
C ARG A 87 -9.18 -0.99 7.96
N ASN A 88 -9.84 -2.09 7.64
CA ASN A 88 -10.79 -2.72 8.54
C ASN A 88 -10.03 -3.49 9.63
N THR A 89 -10.11 -2.99 10.86
CA THR A 89 -9.45 -3.57 12.04
C THR A 89 -10.37 -4.46 12.89
N ARG A 90 -11.61 -4.75 12.44
CA ARG A 90 -12.54 -5.63 13.18
C ARG A 90 -11.98 -7.04 13.42
N SER A 91 -11.02 -7.45 12.59
CA SER A 91 -10.34 -8.74 12.66
C SER A 91 -9.17 -8.79 13.66
N ALA A 92 -9.00 -7.80 14.55
CA ALA A 92 -7.88 -7.76 15.49
C ALA A 92 -7.84 -8.98 16.42
N ASP A 93 -8.97 -9.31 17.07
CA ASP A 93 -9.05 -10.49 17.96
C ASP A 93 -8.84 -11.80 17.19
N ALA A 94 -9.26 -11.85 15.92
CA ALA A 94 -9.07 -12.99 15.04
C ALA A 94 -7.60 -13.13 14.59
N ALA A 95 -6.90 -12.02 14.35
CA ALA A 95 -5.45 -12.02 14.13
C ALA A 95 -4.71 -12.52 15.37
N ASP A 96 -5.09 -12.08 16.57
CA ASP A 96 -4.50 -12.58 17.82
C ASP A 96 -4.79 -14.08 18.03
N TRP A 97 -5.96 -14.55 17.59
CA TRP A 97 -6.31 -15.97 17.61
C TRP A 97 -5.43 -16.81 16.68
N LEU A 98 -5.08 -16.27 15.50
CA LEU A 98 -4.15 -16.89 14.55
C LEU A 98 -2.72 -16.89 15.07
N LEU A 99 -2.25 -15.77 15.65
CA LEU A 99 -0.91 -15.64 16.25
C LEU A 99 -0.66 -16.64 17.39
N ARG A 100 -1.72 -17.11 18.07
CA ARG A 100 -1.60 -18.18 19.09
C ARG A 100 -1.51 -19.60 18.52
N ARG A 101 -1.76 -19.78 17.22
CA ARG A 101 -1.85 -21.10 16.55
C ARG A 101 -0.76 -21.31 15.51
N LEU A 102 -0.26 -20.23 14.94
CA LEU A 102 0.70 -20.23 13.85
C LEU A 102 1.99 -19.57 14.31
N ASP A 103 3.10 -20.06 13.80
CA ASP A 103 4.37 -19.33 13.87
C ASP A 103 4.34 -18.19 12.85
N ASN A 104 4.19 -16.96 13.34
CA ASN A 104 4.11 -15.76 12.49
C ASN A 104 5.37 -15.59 11.62
N ALA A 105 6.55 -15.96 12.11
CA ALA A 105 7.79 -15.87 11.34
C ALA A 105 7.80 -16.90 10.21
N ALA A 106 7.31 -18.12 10.47
CA ALA A 106 7.15 -19.14 9.44
C ALA A 106 6.13 -18.74 8.38
N VAL A 107 4.97 -18.20 8.79
CA VAL A 107 3.95 -17.68 7.86
C VAL A 107 4.50 -16.53 7.00
N HIS A 108 5.23 -15.60 7.62
CA HIS A 108 5.87 -14.51 6.90
C HIS A 108 6.93 -15.02 5.91
N ALA A 109 7.77 -15.98 6.31
CA ALA A 109 8.77 -16.56 5.43
C ALA A 109 8.17 -17.22 4.18
N ARG A 110 7.00 -17.87 4.31
CA ARG A 110 6.31 -18.51 3.19
C ARG A 110 5.54 -17.52 2.31
N THR A 111 4.82 -16.58 2.91
CA THR A 111 3.84 -15.74 2.20
C THR A 111 4.31 -14.32 1.90
N GLY A 112 5.38 -13.87 2.56
CA GLY A 112 5.80 -12.47 2.56
C GLY A 112 4.87 -11.53 3.33
N CYS A 113 3.93 -12.07 4.11
CA CYS A 113 2.94 -11.31 4.88
C CYS A 113 2.97 -11.76 6.35
N HIS A 114 2.97 -10.80 7.27
CA HIS A 114 2.70 -11.10 8.68
C HIS A 114 1.21 -11.34 8.92
N ILE A 115 0.87 -12.08 9.97
CA ILE A 115 -0.52 -12.18 10.46
C ILE A 115 -0.92 -10.80 11.01
N HIS A 116 -1.81 -10.12 10.29
CA HIS A 116 -2.22 -8.77 10.60
C HIS A 116 -3.64 -8.51 10.08
N THR A 117 -4.39 -7.60 10.72
CA THR A 117 -5.78 -7.24 10.32
C THR A 117 -5.94 -6.82 8.86
N SER A 118 -4.88 -6.30 8.24
CA SER A 118 -4.89 -5.90 6.83
C SER A 118 -5.12 -7.06 5.87
N TYR A 119 -4.65 -8.27 6.21
CA TYR A 119 -4.60 -9.42 5.31
C TYR A 119 -5.81 -10.36 5.46
N TRP A 120 -5.97 -11.23 4.46
CA TRP A 120 -7.11 -12.14 4.39
C TRP A 120 -7.20 -13.14 5.53
N PRO A 121 -6.10 -13.75 6.03
CA PRO A 121 -6.22 -14.74 7.11
C PRO A 121 -7.02 -14.21 8.31
N ALA A 122 -6.70 -13.01 8.79
CA ALA A 122 -7.41 -12.39 9.90
C ALA A 122 -8.88 -12.10 9.57
N LYS A 123 -9.18 -11.63 8.36
CA LYS A 123 -10.55 -11.29 7.93
C LYS A 123 -11.43 -12.53 7.75
N LEU A 124 -10.87 -13.61 7.21
CA LEU A 124 -11.55 -14.90 7.05
C LEU A 124 -11.84 -15.53 8.41
N ALA A 125 -10.85 -15.55 9.31
CA ALA A 125 -11.05 -16.02 10.68
C ALA A 125 -12.13 -15.19 11.41
N TRP A 126 -12.12 -13.87 11.23
CA TRP A 126 -13.15 -12.98 11.78
C TRP A 126 -14.54 -13.28 11.20
N LEU A 127 -14.68 -13.46 9.88
CA LEU A 127 -15.95 -13.83 9.25
C LEU A 127 -16.46 -15.16 9.77
N ALA A 128 -15.58 -16.17 9.90
CA ALA A 128 -15.95 -17.48 10.43
C ALA A 128 -16.45 -17.41 11.88
N GLN A 129 -15.89 -16.50 12.70
CA GLN A 129 -16.26 -16.32 14.10
C GLN A 129 -17.52 -15.46 14.28
N GLU A 130 -17.54 -14.27 13.69
CA GLU A 130 -18.56 -13.25 13.95
C GLU A 130 -19.75 -13.32 12.98
N GLN A 131 -19.54 -13.90 11.78
CA GLN A 131 -20.58 -14.06 10.76
C GLN A 131 -20.59 -15.48 10.15
N PRO A 132 -20.74 -16.53 10.97
CA PRO A 132 -20.57 -17.92 10.53
C PRO A 132 -21.55 -18.32 9.41
N GLU A 133 -22.76 -17.77 9.38
CA GLU A 133 -23.72 -18.06 8.30
C GLU A 133 -23.28 -17.47 6.96
N VAL A 134 -22.66 -16.28 6.96
CA VAL A 134 -22.06 -15.67 5.76
C VAL A 134 -20.89 -16.52 5.29
N PHE A 135 -19.99 -16.88 6.21
CA PHE A 135 -18.82 -17.70 5.90
C PHE A 135 -19.20 -19.05 5.28
N ARG A 136 -20.19 -19.76 5.83
CA ARG A 136 -20.65 -21.07 5.32
C ARG A 136 -21.44 -20.99 4.01
N SER A 137 -22.15 -19.88 3.78
CA SER A 137 -22.98 -19.71 2.57
C SER A 137 -22.18 -19.19 1.37
N ALA A 138 -21.02 -18.59 1.62
CA ALA A 138 -20.09 -18.15 0.59
C ALA A 138 -19.72 -19.30 -0.37
N LYS A 139 -19.68 -19.00 -1.66
CA LYS A 139 -19.21 -19.89 -2.72
C LYS A 139 -17.84 -19.50 -3.24
N ARG A 140 -17.49 -18.23 -3.09
CA ARG A 140 -16.13 -17.74 -3.32
C ARG A 140 -15.78 -16.65 -2.32
N PHE A 141 -14.49 -16.56 -2.02
CA PHE A 141 -13.86 -15.41 -1.39
C PHE A 141 -12.92 -14.77 -2.41
N VAL A 142 -13.19 -13.51 -2.77
CA VAL A 142 -12.52 -12.83 -3.90
C VAL A 142 -12.03 -11.44 -3.48
N SER A 143 -11.04 -10.93 -4.21
CA SER A 143 -10.69 -9.51 -4.13
C SER A 143 -11.76 -8.67 -4.81
N PHE A 144 -11.83 -7.39 -4.47
CA PHE A 144 -12.78 -6.48 -5.12
C PHE A 144 -12.53 -6.35 -6.63
N CYS A 145 -11.27 -6.33 -7.07
CA CYS A 145 -10.95 -6.27 -8.50
C CYS A 145 -11.42 -7.51 -9.25
N ASP A 146 -11.32 -8.70 -8.65
CA ASP A 146 -11.77 -9.96 -9.29
C ASP A 146 -13.30 -9.96 -9.42
N TYR A 147 -14.00 -9.52 -8.37
CA TYR A 147 -15.45 -9.28 -8.43
C TYR A 147 -15.82 -8.26 -9.51
N LEU A 148 -15.13 -7.11 -9.56
CA LEU A 148 -15.36 -6.09 -10.56
C LEU A 148 -15.17 -6.63 -11.98
N TYR A 149 -14.09 -7.36 -12.23
CA TYR A 149 -13.83 -7.97 -13.53
C TYR A 149 -14.97 -8.91 -13.92
N ALA A 150 -15.47 -9.71 -12.99
CA ALA A 150 -16.63 -10.55 -13.27
C ALA A 150 -17.90 -9.75 -13.62
N GLN A 151 -18.12 -8.60 -12.99
CA GLN A 151 -19.25 -7.71 -13.29
C GLN A 151 -19.10 -6.95 -14.62
N LEU A 152 -17.86 -6.69 -15.06
CA LEU A 152 -17.57 -6.01 -16.34
C LEU A 152 -17.58 -6.98 -17.52
N LEU A 153 -17.04 -8.18 -17.33
CA LEU A 153 -16.85 -9.18 -18.39
C LEU A 153 -17.97 -10.25 -18.42
N GLY A 154 -18.86 -10.26 -17.44
CA GLY A 154 -20.03 -11.16 -17.39
C GLY A 154 -19.69 -12.63 -17.12
N ARG A 155 -18.50 -12.92 -16.58
CA ARG A 155 -18.02 -14.27 -16.26
C ARG A 155 -17.00 -14.24 -15.12
N GLU A 156 -16.84 -15.36 -14.42
CA GLU A 156 -15.78 -15.50 -13.41
C GLU A 156 -14.40 -15.33 -14.06
N VAL A 157 -13.49 -14.65 -13.35
CA VAL A 157 -12.14 -14.33 -13.83
C VAL A 157 -11.14 -14.79 -12.78
N ALA A 158 -10.06 -15.41 -13.24
CA ALA A 158 -8.94 -15.79 -12.41
C ALA A 158 -8.28 -14.54 -11.79
N THR A 159 -7.74 -14.68 -10.58
CA THR A 159 -7.00 -13.61 -9.93
C THR A 159 -5.56 -13.56 -10.44
N GLY A 160 -5.00 -12.37 -10.56
CA GLY A 160 -3.59 -12.19 -10.91
C GLY A 160 -2.68 -12.50 -9.72
N ILE A 161 -1.49 -13.05 -9.96
CA ILE A 161 -0.52 -13.36 -8.89
C ILE A 161 -0.17 -12.15 -8.01
N SER A 162 -0.23 -10.93 -8.56
CA SER A 162 0.00 -9.70 -7.81
C SER A 162 -1.03 -9.44 -6.73
N ILE A 163 -2.31 -9.59 -7.06
CA ILE A 163 -3.41 -9.44 -6.10
C ILE A 163 -3.46 -10.64 -5.16
N ALA A 164 -3.31 -11.85 -5.69
CA ALA A 164 -3.33 -13.08 -4.92
C ALA A 164 -2.25 -13.10 -3.84
N SER A 165 -0.99 -12.80 -4.18
CA SER A 165 0.09 -12.80 -3.19
C SER A 165 -0.04 -11.70 -2.15
N ALA A 166 -0.59 -10.55 -2.53
CA ALA A 166 -0.93 -9.49 -1.59
C ALA A 166 -2.06 -9.87 -0.61
N SER A 167 -2.82 -10.96 -0.83
CA SER A 167 -3.84 -11.42 0.13
C SER A 167 -3.24 -11.93 1.45
N GLY A 168 -1.98 -12.38 1.43
CA GLY A 168 -1.34 -13.08 2.55
C GLY A 168 -1.71 -14.57 2.66
N LEU A 169 -2.25 -15.16 1.59
CA LEU A 169 -2.59 -16.59 1.51
C LEU A 169 -1.79 -17.35 0.45
N VAL A 170 -0.88 -16.73 -0.29
CA VAL A 170 -0.10 -17.41 -1.33
C VAL A 170 1.28 -17.75 -0.80
N ASP A 171 1.70 -18.99 -0.97
CA ASP A 171 3.09 -19.40 -0.76
C ASP A 171 3.95 -18.87 -1.92
N LEU A 172 5.01 -18.13 -1.59
CA LEU A 172 5.86 -17.44 -2.55
C LEU A 172 6.69 -18.41 -3.40
N GLN A 173 6.96 -19.63 -2.94
CA GLN A 173 7.72 -20.65 -3.66
C GLN A 173 6.84 -21.43 -4.63
N THR A 174 5.66 -21.89 -4.18
CA THR A 174 4.75 -22.66 -5.03
C THR A 174 3.88 -21.79 -5.93
N ARG A 175 3.68 -20.52 -5.55
CA ARG A 175 2.74 -19.57 -6.18
C ARG A 175 1.29 -20.06 -6.17
N THR A 176 0.96 -20.89 -5.18
CA THR A 176 -0.40 -21.39 -4.91
C THR A 176 -0.85 -20.97 -3.52
N TRP A 177 -2.12 -21.21 -3.20
CA TRP A 177 -2.64 -20.99 -1.86
C TRP A 177 -1.89 -21.84 -0.81
N ASP A 178 -1.59 -21.25 0.35
CA ASP A 178 -0.82 -21.83 1.45
C ASP A 178 -1.67 -22.83 2.24
N GLU A 179 -1.30 -24.10 2.19
CA GLU A 179 -2.10 -25.20 2.76
C GLU A 179 -2.27 -25.08 4.29
N GLU A 180 -1.24 -24.68 5.03
CA GLU A 180 -1.31 -24.56 6.50
C GLU A 180 -2.28 -23.45 6.93
N LEU A 181 -2.26 -22.31 6.23
CA LEU A 181 -3.22 -21.22 6.47
C LEU A 181 -4.65 -21.65 6.13
N LEU A 182 -4.85 -22.34 5.00
CA LEU A 182 -6.16 -22.86 4.60
C LEU A 182 -6.72 -23.86 5.62
N ASP A 183 -5.90 -24.83 6.05
CA ASP A 183 -6.26 -25.83 7.05
C ASP A 183 -6.61 -25.17 8.39
N THR A 184 -5.83 -24.18 8.81
CA THR A 184 -6.06 -23.43 10.06
C THR A 184 -7.37 -22.63 10.02
N LEU A 185 -7.73 -22.10 8.84
CA LEU A 185 -8.98 -21.38 8.61
C LEU A 185 -10.17 -22.31 8.37
N GLY A 186 -9.95 -23.61 8.14
CA GLY A 186 -10.97 -24.54 7.70
C GLY A 186 -11.56 -24.17 6.34
N LEU A 187 -10.73 -23.64 5.45
CA LEU A 187 -11.14 -23.12 4.14
C LEU A 187 -10.67 -24.04 3.01
N ASP A 188 -11.59 -24.46 2.15
CA ASP A 188 -11.25 -25.21 0.94
C ASP A 188 -10.68 -24.26 -0.14
N ALA A 189 -9.57 -24.67 -0.76
CA ALA A 189 -8.95 -23.93 -1.86
C ALA A 189 -9.91 -23.71 -3.05
N GLU A 190 -10.91 -24.58 -3.25
CA GLU A 190 -11.93 -24.43 -4.28
C GLU A 190 -12.84 -23.19 -4.07
N LEU A 191 -12.85 -22.61 -2.87
CA LEU A 191 -13.56 -21.36 -2.58
C LEU A 191 -12.73 -20.12 -2.92
N LEU A 192 -11.47 -20.28 -3.30
CA LEU A 192 -10.60 -19.19 -3.74
C LEU A 192 -10.52 -19.15 -5.28
N PRO A 193 -10.27 -17.98 -5.88
CA PRO A 193 -10.11 -17.88 -7.33
C PRO A 193 -8.89 -18.68 -7.81
N GLU A 194 -8.96 -19.19 -9.04
CA GLU A 194 -7.78 -19.68 -9.73
C GLU A 194 -6.79 -18.53 -9.91
N ILE A 195 -5.48 -18.80 -9.79
CA ILE A 195 -4.43 -17.82 -10.03
C ILE A 195 -3.95 -17.95 -11.48
N SER A 196 -4.05 -16.89 -12.27
CA SER A 196 -3.63 -16.90 -13.68
C SER A 196 -3.10 -15.54 -14.14
N ALA A 197 -2.15 -15.58 -15.08
CA ALA A 197 -1.62 -14.41 -15.77
C ALA A 197 -2.37 -14.08 -17.08
N ALA A 198 -3.28 -14.95 -17.51
CA ALA A 198 -3.91 -14.86 -18.83
C ALA A 198 -4.94 -13.71 -18.90
N PRO A 199 -4.91 -12.88 -19.96
CA PRO A 199 -5.91 -11.84 -20.15
C PRO A 199 -7.25 -12.42 -20.60
N VAL A 200 -8.33 -11.73 -20.25
CA VAL A 200 -9.71 -12.08 -20.59
C VAL A 200 -10.31 -10.95 -21.42
N GLU A 201 -10.62 -11.19 -22.70
CA GLU A 201 -11.12 -10.14 -23.62
C GLU A 201 -10.23 -8.89 -23.67
N GLY A 202 -8.91 -9.09 -23.61
CA GLY A 202 -7.92 -8.00 -23.64
C GLY A 202 -7.71 -7.32 -22.27
N TRP A 203 -8.46 -7.70 -21.23
CA TRP A 203 -8.23 -7.25 -19.85
C TRP A 203 -7.20 -8.12 -19.17
N TYR A 204 -6.06 -7.55 -18.85
CA TYR A 204 -5.01 -8.22 -18.09
C TYR A 204 -5.39 -8.31 -16.61
N PRO A 205 -4.94 -9.36 -15.89
CA PRO A 205 -5.17 -9.47 -14.46
C PRO A 205 -4.73 -8.21 -13.72
N ALA A 206 -5.54 -7.78 -12.77
CA ALA A 206 -5.24 -6.58 -11.99
C ALA A 206 -3.94 -6.76 -11.18
N LEU A 207 -3.28 -5.64 -10.92
CA LEU A 207 -2.05 -5.56 -10.15
C LEU A 207 -2.27 -4.76 -8.87
N LEU A 208 -1.48 -5.08 -7.84
CA LEU A 208 -1.47 -4.31 -6.60
C LEU A 208 -1.08 -2.86 -6.88
N ASP A 209 -1.86 -1.91 -6.36
CA ASP A 209 -1.62 -0.47 -6.48
C ASP A 209 -0.20 -0.05 -6.08
N GLY A 210 0.36 -0.65 -5.04
CA GLY A 210 1.74 -0.44 -4.60
C GLY A 210 2.77 -0.83 -5.66
N ALA A 211 2.55 -1.94 -6.39
CA ALA A 211 3.41 -2.33 -7.50
C ALA A 211 3.24 -1.36 -8.67
N CYS A 212 2.00 -1.08 -9.09
CA CYS A 212 1.72 -0.13 -10.15
C CYS A 212 2.33 1.25 -9.89
N SER A 213 2.25 1.75 -8.65
CA SER A 213 2.88 3.02 -8.27
C SER A 213 4.39 3.05 -8.56
N ASN A 214 5.10 1.94 -8.35
CA ASN A 214 6.53 1.81 -8.66
C ASN A 214 6.78 1.78 -10.18
N PHE A 215 5.98 1.04 -10.94
CA PHE A 215 6.03 1.07 -12.42
C PHE A 215 5.80 2.47 -12.98
N GLY A 216 4.76 3.15 -12.49
CA GLY A 216 4.43 4.49 -12.93
C GLY A 216 5.55 5.49 -12.64
N ALA A 217 6.19 5.37 -11.48
CA ALA A 217 7.31 6.22 -11.07
C ALA A 217 8.69 5.79 -11.62
N GLY A 218 8.76 4.70 -12.40
CA GLY A 218 10.02 4.20 -12.95
C GLY A 218 10.99 3.64 -11.90
N CYS A 219 10.45 3.11 -10.79
CA CYS A 219 11.19 2.50 -9.68
C CYS A 219 11.20 0.97 -9.82
N LEU A 220 11.95 0.48 -10.81
CA LEU A 220 11.94 -0.93 -11.26
C LEU A 220 13.26 -1.67 -10.99
N THR A 221 14.01 -1.20 -9.99
CA THR A 221 15.27 -1.81 -9.56
C THR A 221 15.34 -1.83 -8.03
N ARG A 222 16.30 -2.57 -7.46
CA ARG A 222 16.53 -2.55 -6.00
C ARG A 222 17.12 -1.22 -5.53
N GLU A 223 17.83 -0.55 -6.45
CA GLU A 223 18.56 0.69 -6.21
C GLU A 223 17.66 1.92 -6.20
N ARG A 224 16.46 1.82 -6.81
CA ARG A 224 15.51 2.94 -6.88
C ARG A 224 14.20 2.58 -6.18
N ALA A 225 13.96 3.22 -5.04
CA ALA A 225 12.73 3.05 -4.28
C ALA A 225 11.70 4.15 -4.54
N ALA A 226 10.43 3.78 -4.57
CA ALA A 226 9.33 4.75 -4.49
C ALA A 226 8.94 4.98 -3.02
N LEU A 227 9.11 6.21 -2.53
CA LEU A 227 8.58 6.68 -1.24
C LEU A 227 7.24 7.36 -1.50
N MET A 228 6.15 6.66 -1.23
CA MET A 228 4.79 7.11 -1.48
C MET A 228 4.12 7.55 -0.18
N VAL A 229 3.63 8.79 -0.13
CA VAL A 229 2.78 9.26 0.97
C VAL A 229 1.50 9.84 0.38
N GLY A 230 0.44 9.04 0.44
CA GLY A 230 -0.94 9.46 0.19
C GLY A 230 -1.66 9.62 1.53
N THR A 231 -2.86 9.07 1.69
CA THR A 231 -3.50 8.99 3.02
C THR A 231 -2.64 8.24 4.04
N SER A 232 -1.94 7.20 3.60
CA SER A 232 -0.95 6.43 4.37
C SER A 232 0.41 6.46 3.66
N GLY A 233 1.44 5.91 4.30
CA GLY A 233 2.80 5.87 3.76
C GLY A 233 3.27 4.48 3.30
N ALA A 234 4.20 4.42 2.37
CA ALA A 234 5.02 3.24 2.09
C ALA A 234 6.31 3.57 1.32
N ILE A 235 7.38 2.82 1.58
CA ILE A 235 8.59 2.81 0.76
C ILE A 235 8.75 1.42 0.15
N ARG A 236 8.98 1.35 -1.16
CA ARG A 236 8.95 0.09 -1.92
C ARG A 236 10.00 0.06 -3.01
N THR A 237 10.42 -1.15 -3.39
CA THR A 237 11.17 -1.42 -4.62
C THR A 237 10.45 -2.51 -5.40
N VAL A 238 10.56 -2.47 -6.74
CA VAL A 238 10.18 -3.58 -7.62
C VAL A 238 11.45 -4.11 -8.25
N HIS A 239 11.65 -5.43 -8.22
CA HIS A 239 12.87 -6.05 -8.75
C HIS A 239 12.63 -7.51 -9.14
N GLU A 240 13.51 -8.05 -9.97
CA GLU A 240 13.50 -9.47 -10.32
C GLU A 240 13.94 -10.35 -9.13
N ALA A 241 13.27 -11.48 -8.96
CA ALA A 241 13.59 -12.48 -7.96
C ALA A 241 13.27 -13.89 -8.46
N GLU A 242 14.27 -14.77 -8.54
CA GLU A 242 14.05 -16.19 -8.83
C GLU A 242 13.48 -16.93 -7.61
N ARG A 243 13.96 -16.57 -6.42
CA ARG A 243 13.56 -17.14 -5.13
C ARG A 243 13.30 -16.01 -4.15
N PRO A 244 12.06 -15.51 -4.07
CA PRO A 244 11.72 -14.46 -3.13
C PRO A 244 11.98 -14.91 -1.68
N GLN A 245 12.63 -14.04 -0.92
CA GLN A 245 12.89 -14.22 0.50
C GLN A 245 12.51 -12.93 1.22
N PRO A 246 11.37 -12.90 1.92
CA PRO A 246 10.94 -11.69 2.60
C PRO A 246 11.85 -11.40 3.79
N ARG A 247 12.13 -10.11 4.03
CA ARG A 247 12.87 -9.66 5.21
C ARG A 247 11.91 -9.35 6.34
N GLU A 248 12.31 -9.68 7.56
CA GLU A 248 11.52 -9.41 8.76
C GLU A 248 11.11 -7.93 8.82
N GLY A 249 9.83 -7.68 9.12
CA GLY A 249 9.25 -6.34 9.17
C GLY A 249 8.81 -5.77 7.81
N LEU A 250 9.28 -6.33 6.70
CA LEU A 250 8.85 -5.95 5.34
C LEU A 250 7.80 -6.92 4.81
N PHE A 251 6.95 -6.43 3.91
CA PHE A 251 6.14 -7.31 3.07
C PHE A 251 6.90 -7.64 1.78
N LEU A 252 6.56 -8.77 1.16
CA LEU A 252 7.01 -9.12 -0.18
C LEU A 252 5.87 -9.79 -0.95
N HIS A 253 5.57 -9.29 -2.15
CA HIS A 253 4.50 -9.83 -3.00
C HIS A 253 5.04 -10.05 -4.41
N TRP A 254 4.55 -11.09 -5.09
CA TRP A 254 4.77 -11.22 -6.53
C TRP A 254 4.09 -10.07 -7.27
N VAL A 255 4.64 -9.69 -8.43
CA VAL A 255 4.01 -8.77 -9.38
C VAL A 255 3.60 -9.55 -10.62
N ASP A 256 4.52 -10.36 -11.12
CA ASP A 256 4.35 -11.23 -12.27
C ASP A 256 5.25 -12.47 -12.11
N ASP A 257 5.62 -13.10 -13.23
CA ASP A 257 6.37 -14.35 -13.22
C ASP A 257 7.82 -14.21 -12.74
N THR A 258 8.40 -13.01 -12.79
CA THR A 258 9.82 -12.78 -12.49
C THR A 258 10.06 -11.68 -11.46
N ARG A 259 9.11 -10.77 -11.25
CA ARG A 259 9.28 -9.59 -10.41
C ARG A 259 8.46 -9.65 -9.14
N VAL A 260 9.02 -9.07 -8.09
CA VAL A 260 8.37 -8.89 -6.79
C VAL A 260 8.37 -7.42 -6.40
N VAL A 261 7.41 -7.03 -5.57
CA VAL A 261 7.38 -5.76 -4.86
C VAL A 261 7.69 -6.03 -3.39
N GLU A 262 8.73 -5.39 -2.87
CA GLU A 262 9.17 -5.49 -1.48
C GLU A 262 9.14 -4.11 -0.84
N GLY A 263 8.73 -4.01 0.41
CA GLY A 263 8.80 -2.76 1.13
C GLY A 263 8.12 -2.78 2.49
N GLY A 264 7.97 -1.60 3.06
CA GLY A 264 7.21 -1.41 4.29
C GLY A 264 6.15 -0.35 4.14
N SER A 265 5.03 -0.54 4.84
CA SER A 265 3.91 0.40 4.84
C SER A 265 3.72 0.99 6.22
N LEU A 266 3.40 2.28 6.29
CA LEU A 266 3.08 3.02 7.52
C LEU A 266 1.61 3.42 7.50
N SER A 267 0.87 3.18 8.58
CA SER A 267 -0.54 3.59 8.69
C SER A 267 -0.70 5.11 8.70
N ASP A 268 0.27 5.79 9.29
CA ASP A 268 0.39 7.24 9.38
C ASP A 268 1.11 7.79 8.13
N GLY A 269 0.47 8.75 7.47
CA GLY A 269 0.94 9.44 6.27
C GLY A 269 0.20 10.78 6.15
N GLY A 270 -0.44 11.05 5.01
CA GLY A 270 -1.23 12.27 4.84
C GLY A 270 -2.43 12.41 5.79
N ASN A 271 -2.97 11.31 6.32
CA ASN A 271 -3.98 11.34 7.38
C ASN A 271 -3.48 12.01 8.68
N LEU A 272 -2.17 12.06 8.90
CA LEU A 272 -1.56 12.76 10.03
C LEU A 272 -1.81 14.26 9.95
N HIS A 273 -1.74 14.86 8.75
CA HIS A 273 -2.07 16.28 8.55
C HIS A 273 -3.51 16.56 8.97
N ALA A 274 -4.46 15.77 8.46
CA ALA A 274 -5.87 15.92 8.80
C ALA A 274 -6.11 15.79 10.31
N TRP A 275 -5.44 14.83 10.98
CA TRP A 275 -5.54 14.66 12.42
C TRP A 275 -4.94 15.85 13.20
N LEU A 276 -3.77 16.36 12.79
CA LEU A 276 -3.13 17.53 13.41
C LEU A 276 -4.00 18.77 13.28
N GLU A 277 -4.54 19.05 12.10
CA GLU A 277 -5.44 20.19 11.85
C GLU A 277 -6.73 20.11 12.65
N GLN A 278 -7.29 18.90 12.81
CA GLN A 278 -8.48 18.68 13.62
C GLN A 278 -8.20 18.85 15.13
N THR A 279 -7.01 18.43 15.58
CA THR A 279 -6.68 18.31 17.01
C THR A 279 -6.06 19.57 17.59
N LEU A 280 -5.26 20.28 16.79
CA LEU A 280 -4.49 21.44 17.23
C LEU A 280 -5.11 22.74 16.71
N LYS A 281 -5.03 23.79 17.52
CA LYS A 281 -5.40 25.13 17.06
C LYS A 281 -4.23 25.72 16.30
N ASP A 282 -4.39 25.84 14.98
CA ASP A 282 -3.43 26.50 14.07
C ASP A 282 -2.05 25.83 14.02
N THR A 283 -1.86 24.97 13.02
CA THR A 283 -0.59 24.31 12.69
C THR A 283 0.23 25.07 11.64
N SER A 284 -0.18 26.31 11.32
CA SER A 284 0.50 27.13 10.32
C SER A 284 1.87 27.62 10.81
N GLY A 285 2.72 27.97 9.84
CA GLY A 285 4.11 28.35 10.09
C GLY A 285 5.06 27.51 9.26
N SER A 286 6.20 28.11 8.90
CA SER A 286 7.24 27.42 8.14
C SER A 286 8.14 26.62 9.08
N LEU A 287 8.52 25.42 8.63
CA LEU A 287 9.52 24.54 9.20
C LEU A 287 10.91 24.73 8.57
N ALA A 288 11.02 25.44 7.44
CA ALA A 288 12.26 25.58 6.67
C ALA A 288 13.46 26.02 7.53
N ASP A 289 13.27 27.05 8.35
CA ASP A 289 14.32 27.65 9.19
C ASP A 289 14.41 27.04 10.60
N ARG A 290 13.56 26.06 10.93
CA ARG A 290 13.54 25.43 12.26
C ARG A 290 14.56 24.30 12.31
N ASP A 291 15.32 24.23 13.39
CA ASP A 291 16.28 23.15 13.57
C ASP A 291 15.57 21.85 14.00
N PRO A 292 16.05 20.69 13.54
CA PRO A 292 15.57 19.41 14.06
C PRO A 292 15.73 19.37 15.58
N SER A 293 14.78 18.76 16.28
CA SER A 293 14.78 18.67 17.75
C SER A 293 14.67 19.98 18.53
N SER A 294 14.62 21.16 17.91
CA SER A 294 14.56 22.44 18.63
C SER A 294 13.30 22.56 19.51
N HIS A 295 12.26 21.80 19.17
CA HIS A 295 11.01 21.67 19.93
C HIS A 295 11.13 20.78 21.17
N GLY A 296 12.20 19.99 21.34
CA GLY A 296 12.41 19.10 22.49
C GLY A 296 11.48 17.89 22.58
N LEU A 297 10.68 17.63 21.54
CA LEU A 297 9.69 16.55 21.51
C LEU A 297 10.23 15.30 20.80
N THR A 298 9.74 14.13 21.22
CA THR A 298 9.83 12.88 20.45
C THR A 298 8.42 12.40 20.17
N PHE A 299 8.04 12.35 18.89
CA PHE A 299 6.73 11.90 18.45
C PHE A 299 6.86 10.51 17.82
N LEU A 300 6.12 9.55 18.34
CA LEU A 300 5.97 8.22 17.77
C LEU A 300 4.62 8.13 17.04
N ALA A 301 4.67 8.23 15.71
CA ALA A 301 3.48 8.28 14.84
C ALA A 301 2.94 6.87 14.57
N LEU A 302 2.13 6.36 15.51
CA LEU A 302 1.43 5.07 15.44
C LEU A 302 -0.08 5.27 15.70
N LEU A 303 -0.68 6.34 15.16
CA LEU A 303 -2.07 6.69 15.47
C LEU A 303 -3.06 5.71 14.82
N GLY A 304 -2.66 5.13 13.69
CA GLY A 304 -3.43 4.11 12.97
C GLY A 304 -3.08 2.66 13.33
N GLY A 305 -2.35 2.43 14.43
CA GLY A 305 -1.69 1.15 14.68
C GLY A 305 -0.47 0.93 13.79
N GLU A 306 0.34 -0.07 14.10
CA GLU A 306 1.60 -0.31 13.39
C GLU A 306 1.48 -1.41 12.33
N ARG A 307 2.01 -1.10 11.13
CA ARG A 307 2.35 -2.08 10.10
C ARG A 307 3.87 -2.29 10.12
N SER A 308 4.61 -1.94 9.07
CA SER A 308 6.07 -2.10 9.11
C SER A 308 6.73 -1.12 10.09
N PRO A 309 7.87 -1.49 10.70
CA PRO A 309 8.48 -2.82 10.74
C PRO A 309 7.94 -3.77 11.83
N GLY A 310 7.27 -3.27 12.87
CA GLY A 310 6.93 -4.10 14.04
C GLY A 310 5.65 -4.95 13.94
N TRP A 311 4.74 -4.58 13.05
CA TRP A 311 3.42 -5.21 12.84
C TRP A 311 2.56 -5.27 14.11
N HIS A 312 2.76 -4.33 15.03
CA HIS A 312 1.98 -4.18 16.25
C HIS A 312 0.64 -3.50 15.96
N GLN A 313 -0.36 -4.30 15.55
CA GLN A 313 -1.70 -3.81 15.18
C GLN A 313 -2.42 -3.02 16.29
N HIS A 314 -2.08 -3.27 17.56
CA HIS A 314 -2.66 -2.61 18.73
C HIS A 314 -1.84 -1.40 19.23
N ALA A 315 -0.72 -1.08 18.58
CA ALA A 315 0.13 0.04 18.99
C ALA A 315 -0.60 1.38 18.88
N LYS A 316 -0.17 2.33 19.71
CA LYS A 316 -0.75 3.68 19.78
C LYS A 316 0.35 4.73 19.74
N GLY A 317 0.04 5.88 19.17
CA GLY A 317 0.97 7.00 19.13
C GLY A 317 1.29 7.55 20.52
N ALA A 318 2.50 8.09 20.66
CA ALA A 318 2.98 8.68 21.90
C ALA A 318 3.76 9.97 21.61
N VAL A 319 3.66 10.94 22.53
CA VAL A 319 4.45 12.17 22.50
C VAL A 319 5.18 12.31 23.82
N GLN A 320 6.50 12.34 23.76
CA GLN A 320 7.37 12.57 24.92
C GLN A 320 7.98 13.97 24.86
N GLY A 321 8.11 14.63 26.02
CA GLY A 321 8.79 15.93 26.15
C GLY A 321 7.87 17.15 26.21
N LEU A 322 6.56 16.98 26.37
CA LEU A 322 5.62 18.10 26.49
C LEU A 322 5.94 19.00 27.70
N THR A 323 5.89 20.32 27.47
CA THR A 323 6.00 21.36 28.51
C THR A 323 4.89 22.39 28.33
N PHE A 324 4.76 23.35 29.26
CA PHE A 324 3.84 24.48 29.09
C PHE A 324 4.23 25.43 27.95
N GLU A 325 5.44 25.30 27.39
CA GLU A 325 5.92 26.11 26.27
C GLU A 325 5.66 25.45 24.91
N THR A 326 5.27 24.17 24.88
CA THR A 326 5.01 23.44 23.64
C THR A 326 3.90 24.10 22.81
N THR A 327 4.19 24.36 21.54
CA THR A 327 3.27 24.98 20.58
C THR A 327 2.69 23.97 19.58
N PRO A 328 1.58 24.30 18.89
CA PRO A 328 1.07 23.51 17.77
C PRO A 328 2.10 23.27 16.65
N LEU A 329 2.96 24.27 16.36
CA LEU A 329 4.00 24.15 15.34
C LEU A 329 5.10 23.16 15.75
N ASP A 330 5.45 23.12 17.05
CA ASP A 330 6.38 22.13 17.61
C ASP A 330 5.86 20.71 17.43
N LEU A 331 4.56 20.50 17.69
CA LEU A 331 3.89 19.21 17.51
C LEU A 331 3.81 18.81 16.04
N ARG A 332 3.52 19.75 15.12
CA ARG A 332 3.53 19.49 13.68
C ARG A 332 4.92 19.05 13.23
N GLN A 333 5.97 19.80 13.58
CA GLN A 333 7.34 19.45 13.22
C GLN A 333 7.70 18.05 13.74
N ALA A 334 7.51 17.80 15.03
CA ALA A 334 7.83 16.52 15.66
C ALA A 334 7.07 15.35 15.03
N ALA A 335 5.80 15.54 14.65
CA ALA A 335 4.99 14.51 14.02
C ALA A 335 5.47 14.16 12.60
N LEU A 336 5.81 15.16 11.78
CA LEU A 336 6.34 14.94 10.42
C LEU A 336 7.72 14.26 10.45
N GLU A 337 8.59 14.70 11.36
CA GLU A 337 9.87 14.02 11.67
C GLU A 337 9.61 12.58 12.15
N GLY A 338 8.59 12.39 13.00
CA GLY A 338 8.18 11.10 13.52
C GLY A 338 7.90 10.06 12.43
N VAL A 339 7.12 10.44 11.40
CA VAL A 339 6.85 9.59 10.24
C VAL A 339 8.13 9.34 9.43
N ALA A 340 8.96 10.36 9.24
CA ALA A 340 10.23 10.22 8.52
C ALA A 340 11.18 9.23 9.20
N PHE A 341 11.28 9.24 10.53
CA PHE A 341 12.09 8.26 11.26
C PHE A 341 11.54 6.84 11.10
N ARG A 342 10.21 6.64 11.10
CA ARG A 342 9.63 5.32 10.80
C ARG A 342 10.00 4.85 9.39
N PHE A 343 10.02 5.75 8.41
CA PHE A 343 10.51 5.40 7.07
C PHE A 343 12.00 5.08 7.04
N ALA A 344 12.83 5.75 7.84
CA ALA A 344 14.24 5.40 7.97
C ALA A 344 14.41 3.99 8.54
N GLU A 345 13.66 3.60 9.57
CA GLU A 345 13.67 2.23 10.09
C GLU A 345 13.30 1.19 9.01
N VAL A 346 12.32 1.50 8.16
CA VAL A 346 11.95 0.63 7.05
C VAL A 346 13.03 0.59 5.96
N ALA A 347 13.61 1.75 5.62
CA ALA A 347 14.66 1.86 4.61
C ALA A 347 15.95 1.15 5.03
N ASP A 348 16.27 1.11 6.32
CA ASP A 348 17.43 0.39 6.87
C ASP A 348 17.31 -1.14 6.67
N LEU A 349 16.08 -1.66 6.59
CA LEU A 349 15.81 -3.06 6.24
C LEU A 349 15.92 -3.35 4.72
N MET A 350 16.08 -2.30 3.90
CA MET A 350 16.13 -2.37 2.44
C MET A 350 17.53 -1.96 1.93
N PRO A 351 18.54 -2.86 2.01
CA PRO A 351 19.88 -2.57 1.55
C PRO A 351 19.91 -2.34 0.04
N GLY A 352 20.79 -1.44 -0.38
CA GLY A 352 21.06 -1.15 -1.79
C GLY A 352 20.20 -0.05 -2.40
N ILE A 353 19.29 0.60 -1.66
CA ILE A 353 18.57 1.78 -2.17
C ILE A 353 19.55 2.96 -2.26
N ASP A 354 19.80 3.42 -3.48
CA ASP A 354 20.63 4.58 -3.80
C ASP A 354 19.80 5.83 -4.12
N GLU A 355 18.65 5.62 -4.77
CA GLU A 355 17.76 6.67 -5.24
C GLU A 355 16.36 6.50 -4.63
N ILE A 356 15.78 7.62 -4.18
CA ILE A 356 14.42 7.65 -3.66
C ILE A 356 13.58 8.60 -4.53
N VAL A 357 12.48 8.08 -5.06
CA VAL A 357 11.50 8.88 -5.79
C VAL A 357 10.29 9.12 -4.88
N ALA A 358 10.08 10.37 -4.46
CA ALA A 358 8.92 10.79 -3.70
C ALA A 358 7.68 10.85 -4.60
N THR A 359 6.63 10.14 -4.19
CA THR A 359 5.33 10.11 -4.86
C THR A 359 4.21 10.33 -3.85
N GLY A 360 2.97 10.49 -4.34
CA GLY A 360 1.80 10.74 -3.50
C GLY A 360 1.65 12.22 -3.14
N GLY A 361 0.43 12.73 -3.25
CA GLY A 361 0.16 14.17 -3.12
C GLY A 361 0.55 14.74 -1.76
N ALA A 362 0.33 14.00 -0.66
CA ALA A 362 0.58 14.52 0.68
C ALA A 362 2.07 14.83 0.93
N LEU A 363 2.99 14.08 0.32
CA LEU A 363 4.42 14.39 0.41
C LEU A 363 4.86 15.37 -0.69
N VAL A 364 4.48 15.13 -1.96
CA VAL A 364 4.97 15.95 -3.08
C VAL A 364 4.47 17.40 -3.01
N GLU A 365 3.31 17.65 -2.42
CA GLU A 365 2.74 19.00 -2.23
C GLU A 365 3.28 19.72 -0.97
N ASP A 366 4.06 19.05 -0.11
CA ASP A 366 4.73 19.65 1.06
C ASP A 366 6.26 19.61 0.92
N PRO A 367 6.88 20.65 0.33
CA PRO A 367 8.33 20.73 0.16
C PRO A 367 9.12 20.65 1.46
N GLU A 368 8.55 21.10 2.59
CA GLU A 368 9.21 21.02 3.90
C GLU A 368 9.27 19.57 4.36
N TRP A 369 8.21 18.79 4.11
CA TRP A 369 8.21 17.36 4.43
C TRP A 369 9.13 16.56 3.51
N VAL A 370 9.22 16.90 2.22
CA VAL A 370 10.23 16.31 1.32
C VAL A 370 11.66 16.56 1.83
N GLN A 371 11.95 17.78 2.30
CA GLN A 371 13.25 18.09 2.89
C GLN A 371 13.51 17.30 4.18
N ILE A 372 12.51 17.16 5.07
CA ILE A 372 12.62 16.34 6.29
C ILE A 372 12.89 14.87 5.92
N MET A 373 12.20 14.32 4.91
CA MET A 373 12.45 12.95 4.44
C MET A 373 13.89 12.79 3.93
N ALA A 374 14.38 13.72 3.10
CA ALA A 374 15.75 13.68 2.59
C ALA A 374 16.77 13.74 3.74
N ASP A 375 16.58 14.65 4.70
CA ASP A 375 17.46 14.82 5.85
C ASP A 375 17.51 13.56 6.73
N VAL A 376 16.34 12.97 7.05
CA VAL A 376 16.22 11.81 7.93
C VAL A 376 16.72 10.52 7.26
N LEU A 377 16.40 10.33 5.97
CA LEU A 377 16.89 9.17 5.19
C LEU A 377 18.38 9.30 4.86
N GLY A 378 18.96 10.50 4.97
CA GLY A 378 20.35 10.77 4.63
C GLY A 378 20.66 10.56 3.14
N ARG A 379 19.65 10.66 2.27
CA ARG A 379 19.75 10.37 0.83
C ARG A 379 19.01 11.42 0.00
N PRO A 380 19.45 11.70 -1.24
CA PRO A 380 18.69 12.55 -2.15
C PRO A 380 17.30 11.98 -2.42
N VAL A 381 16.28 12.84 -2.39
CA VAL A 381 14.90 12.50 -2.71
C VAL A 381 14.48 13.28 -3.94
N THR A 382 14.13 12.57 -5.02
CA THR A 382 13.64 13.16 -6.26
C THR A 382 12.12 13.14 -6.25
N THR A 383 11.44 14.27 -6.43
CA THR A 383 9.98 14.23 -6.56
C THR A 383 9.58 13.64 -7.91
N SER A 384 8.49 12.88 -7.96
CA SER A 384 7.91 12.40 -9.21
C SER A 384 7.13 13.52 -9.89
N ALA A 385 7.29 13.67 -11.21
CA ALA A 385 6.41 14.52 -12.01
C ALA A 385 5.20 13.75 -12.58
N VAL A 386 5.13 12.43 -12.36
CA VAL A 386 3.95 11.61 -12.63
C VAL A 386 2.89 11.85 -11.57
N ARG A 387 1.70 12.28 -11.99
CA ARG A 387 0.58 12.64 -11.11
C ARG A 387 -0.21 11.42 -10.65
N GLU A 388 -0.45 10.48 -11.55
CA GLU A 388 -1.27 9.28 -11.36
C GLU A 388 -0.41 8.02 -11.55
N ALA A 389 0.62 7.87 -10.70
CA ALA A 389 1.62 6.81 -10.83
C ALA A 389 1.02 5.41 -10.91
N SER A 390 0.03 5.08 -10.08
CA SER A 390 -0.62 3.76 -10.13
C SER A 390 -1.39 3.54 -11.44
N LEU A 391 -2.08 4.57 -11.94
CA LEU A 391 -2.78 4.52 -13.23
C LEU A 391 -1.79 4.36 -14.39
N ARG A 392 -0.67 5.10 -14.36
CA ARG A 392 0.41 4.94 -15.35
C ARG A 392 1.04 3.56 -15.29
N GLY A 393 1.29 3.05 -14.09
CA GLY A 393 1.93 1.76 -13.87
C GLY A 393 1.16 0.59 -14.47
N ALA A 394 -0.18 0.57 -14.31
CA ALA A 394 -1.01 -0.44 -14.94
C ALA A 394 -0.92 -0.42 -16.48
N ALA A 395 -0.79 0.77 -17.09
CA ALA A 395 -0.56 0.88 -18.53
C ALA A 395 0.84 0.40 -18.94
N VAL A 396 1.87 0.82 -18.19
CA VAL A 396 3.27 0.43 -18.39
C VAL A 396 3.42 -1.10 -18.40
N VAL A 397 2.85 -1.80 -17.42
CA VAL A 397 2.97 -3.27 -17.36
C VAL A 397 2.29 -3.94 -18.55
N VAL A 398 1.13 -3.44 -19.00
CA VAL A 398 0.46 -3.99 -20.19
C VAL A 398 1.27 -3.70 -21.47
N LEU A 399 1.85 -2.50 -21.60
CA LEU A 399 2.74 -2.17 -22.73
C LEU A 399 3.94 -3.12 -22.79
N GLU A 400 4.61 -3.36 -21.66
CA GLU A 400 5.72 -4.32 -21.56
C GLU A 400 5.30 -5.73 -21.99
N ARG A 401 4.12 -6.20 -21.54
CA ARG A 401 3.58 -7.53 -21.93
C ARG A 401 3.26 -7.62 -23.43
N LEU A 402 2.98 -6.50 -24.07
CA LEU A 402 2.78 -6.41 -25.52
C LEU A 402 4.10 -6.19 -26.28
N GLY A 403 5.25 -6.20 -25.60
CA GLY A 403 6.57 -5.99 -26.19
C GLY A 403 6.85 -4.54 -26.57
N VAL A 404 6.15 -3.58 -25.97
CA VAL A 404 6.36 -2.15 -26.18
C VAL A 404 7.09 -1.56 -24.99
N GLU A 405 8.24 -0.95 -25.24
CA GLU A 405 8.98 -0.19 -24.24
C GLU A 405 8.29 1.16 -24.02
N PRO A 406 7.79 1.46 -22.82
CA PRO A 406 7.15 2.74 -22.54
C PRO A 406 8.17 3.85 -22.35
N GLY A 407 7.74 5.09 -22.57
CA GLY A 407 8.57 6.27 -22.27
C GLY A 407 9.03 6.32 -20.80
N PRO A 408 10.14 7.01 -20.50
CA PRO A 408 10.62 7.12 -19.13
C PRO A 408 9.63 7.86 -18.24
N ALA A 409 9.58 7.50 -16.95
CA ALA A 409 8.78 8.24 -15.97
C ALA A 409 9.38 9.65 -15.79
N PRO A 410 8.61 10.74 -15.97
CA PRO A 410 9.11 12.08 -15.75
C PRO A 410 9.42 12.31 -14.27
N LEU A 411 10.60 12.89 -14.01
CA LEU A 411 11.08 13.25 -12.68
C LEU A 411 11.00 14.77 -12.47
N GLY A 412 10.77 15.15 -11.23
CA GLY A 412 10.78 16.52 -10.73
C GLY A 412 12.11 16.89 -10.07
N PRO A 413 12.14 17.97 -9.27
CA PRO A 413 13.33 18.42 -8.56
C PRO A 413 13.92 17.38 -7.61
N VAL A 414 15.24 17.43 -7.45
CA VAL A 414 15.99 16.66 -6.46
C VAL A 414 16.20 17.50 -5.21
N VAL A 415 15.86 16.95 -4.05
CA VAL A 415 16.09 17.53 -2.73
C VAL A 415 17.22 16.77 -2.05
N HIS A 416 18.27 17.49 -1.67
CA HIS A 416 19.44 16.90 -1.03
C HIS A 416 19.36 17.05 0.50
N PRO A 417 19.87 16.06 1.26
CA PRO A 417 19.96 16.16 2.71
C PRO A 417 20.86 17.34 3.14
N ARG A 418 20.45 18.04 4.19
CA ARG A 418 21.19 19.13 4.84
C ARG A 418 22.22 18.54 5.81
N ALA A 419 23.47 18.48 5.36
CA ALA A 419 24.56 17.84 6.10
C ALA A 419 24.82 18.46 7.48
N ASP A 420 24.58 19.76 7.65
CA ASP A 420 24.71 20.50 8.91
C ASP A 420 23.69 20.07 9.98
N ARG A 421 22.63 19.36 9.59
CA ARG A 421 21.55 18.88 10.47
C ARG A 421 21.58 17.39 10.73
N ALA A 422 22.50 16.66 10.09
CA ALA A 422 22.51 15.19 10.09
C ALA A 422 22.67 14.58 11.49
N ASP A 423 23.54 15.15 12.33
CA ASP A 423 23.76 14.64 13.70
C ASP A 423 22.51 14.82 14.58
N ALA A 424 21.83 15.96 14.47
CA ALA A 424 20.62 16.24 15.23
C ALA A 424 19.46 15.31 14.84
N PHE A 425 19.29 14.99 13.54
CA PHE A 425 18.31 13.98 13.11
C PHE A 425 18.69 12.58 13.57
N ARG A 426 19.98 12.22 13.57
CA ARG A 426 20.44 10.91 14.09
C ARG A 426 20.09 10.74 15.57
N GLU A 427 20.39 11.75 16.38
CA GLU A 427 20.06 11.75 17.82
C GLU A 427 18.54 11.71 18.06
N ALA A 428 17.76 12.40 17.24
CA ALA A 428 16.29 12.37 17.31
C ALA A 428 15.72 10.99 16.94
N GLY A 429 16.24 10.36 15.89
CA GLY A 429 15.87 8.99 15.51
C GLY A 429 16.18 7.98 16.62
N GLU A 430 17.34 8.11 17.29
CA GLU A 430 17.66 7.28 18.45
C GLU A 430 16.71 7.48 19.63
N ARG A 431 16.29 8.72 19.91
CA ARG A 431 15.25 8.98 20.93
C ARG A 431 13.93 8.32 20.54
N GLN A 432 13.55 8.37 19.27
CA GLN A 432 12.35 7.69 18.78
C GLN A 432 12.45 6.17 18.95
N ARG A 433 13.58 5.54 18.57
CA ARG A 433 13.78 4.10 18.78
C ARG A 433 13.64 3.68 20.24
N ARG A 434 14.23 4.45 21.16
CA ARG A 434 14.06 4.21 22.60
C ARG A 434 12.62 4.34 23.06
N LEU A 435 11.89 5.35 22.59
CA LEU A 435 10.47 5.51 22.90
C LEU A 435 9.64 4.35 22.33
N TYR A 436 9.96 3.91 21.12
CA TYR A 436 9.33 2.77 20.46
C TYR A 436 9.46 1.50 21.29
N GLU A 437 10.69 1.14 21.71
CA GLU A 437 10.94 -0.03 22.56
C GLU A 437 10.12 -0.02 23.85
N VAL A 438 10.02 1.14 24.51
CA VAL A 438 9.20 1.30 25.72
C VAL A 438 7.73 1.01 25.41
N VAL A 439 7.18 1.65 24.38
CA VAL A 439 5.75 1.52 24.03
C VAL A 439 5.39 0.10 23.57
N THR A 440 6.28 -0.60 22.86
CA THR A 440 5.97 -1.93 22.32
C THR A 440 6.31 -3.08 23.25
N SER A 441 7.25 -2.89 24.20
CA SER A 441 7.52 -3.90 25.24
C SER A 441 6.29 -4.25 26.07
N GLU A 442 5.41 -3.27 26.33
CA GLU A 442 4.14 -3.46 27.04
C GLU A 442 3.08 -4.22 26.23
N LEU A 443 3.26 -4.35 24.91
CA LEU A 443 2.32 -5.06 24.01
C LEU A 443 2.69 -6.54 23.83
N THR A 444 3.91 -6.92 24.18
CA THR A 444 4.44 -8.29 24.00
C THR A 444 4.56 -9.06 25.32
N SER A 445 4.38 -8.37 26.45
CA SER A 445 4.23 -8.94 27.80
C SER A 445 2.79 -9.39 28.07
#